data_AF-A0A968KBJ3-F1
#
_entry.id   AF-A0A968KBJ3-F1
#
_cell.length_a   1.000
_cell.length_b   1.000
_cell.length_c   1.000
_cell.angle_alpha   90.00
_cell.angle_beta   90.00
_cell.angle_gamma   90.00
#
_symmetry.space_group_name_H-M   'P 1'
#
loop_
_entity.id
_entity.type
_entity.pdbx_description
1 polymer ?
#
loop_
_entity_poly.entity_id
_entity_poly.type
_entity_poly.pdbx_seq_one_letter_code
_entity_poly.pdbx_strand_id
1 'polypeptide(L)'
;MTHASVFIKGYEQSIHGRALKEGNLDAAVCSDCHGAHKAMKASNPNSRVNKFNITATCGNCHQEITRVFNESVHGTALDEELAESPTCTDCHGEHTIIEPERKESPVSPRNVSQQVCGPCHSSVRLSEKFGIPSENFKAYVDSYHGLAVK
;
A
#
# COMPACT_ATOMS: atom_id res chain seq x y z
N MET A 1 -24.01 7.66 7.02
CA MET A 1 -23.51 7.09 5.74
C MET A 1 -22.78 5.82 6.09
N THR A 2 -23.16 4.67 5.55
CA THR A 2 -22.54 3.37 5.88
C THR A 2 -21.15 3.29 5.26
N HIS A 3 -20.15 2.80 6.01
CA HIS A 3 -18.75 2.71 5.56
C HIS A 3 -18.57 2.00 4.20
N ALA A 4 -19.49 1.11 3.82
CA ALA A 4 -19.47 0.40 2.54
C ALA A 4 -19.62 1.32 1.31
N SER A 5 -20.34 2.44 1.40
CA SER A 5 -20.58 3.31 0.23
C SER A 5 -19.36 4.14 -0.18
N VAL A 6 -18.41 4.34 0.74
CA VAL A 6 -17.15 5.04 0.46
C VAL A 6 -16.22 4.14 -0.36
N PHE A 7 -16.11 2.86 0.02
CA PHE A 7 -15.21 1.92 -0.67
C PHE A 7 -15.65 1.58 -2.09
N ILE A 8 -16.96 1.49 -2.37
CA ILE A 8 -17.47 1.25 -3.72
C ILE A 8 -17.10 2.42 -4.63
N LYS A 9 -17.38 3.66 -4.19
CA LYS A 9 -17.02 4.87 -4.95
C LYS A 9 -15.52 5.02 -5.14
N GLY A 10 -14.74 4.67 -4.11
CA GLY A 10 -13.28 4.63 -4.20
C GLY A 10 -12.82 3.67 -5.29
N TYR A 11 -13.33 2.44 -5.28
CA TYR A 11 -12.97 1.42 -6.26
C TYR A 11 -13.31 1.86 -7.68
N GLU A 12 -14.51 2.41 -7.91
CA GLU A 12 -14.93 2.92 -9.22
C GLU A 12 -13.97 3.99 -9.79
N GLN A 13 -13.28 4.72 -8.91
CA GLN A 13 -12.31 5.77 -9.27
C GLN A 13 -10.85 5.28 -9.27
N SER A 14 -10.59 4.07 -8.76
CA SER A 14 -9.27 3.44 -8.77
C SER A 14 -8.85 3.00 -10.16
N ILE A 15 -7.56 2.70 -10.34
CA ILE A 15 -7.01 2.17 -11.59
C ILE A 15 -7.76 0.90 -12.04
N HIS A 16 -8.07 -0.02 -11.13
CA HIS A 16 -8.78 -1.25 -11.47
C HIS A 16 -10.22 -0.98 -11.90
N GLY A 17 -10.97 -0.17 -11.15
CA GLY A 17 -12.36 0.14 -11.49
C GLY A 17 -12.50 0.95 -12.79
N ARG A 18 -11.57 1.89 -13.04
CA ARG A 18 -11.51 2.62 -14.31
C ARG A 18 -11.19 1.70 -15.48
N ALA A 19 -10.17 0.85 -15.35
CA ALA A 19 -9.79 -0.10 -16.40
C ALA A 19 -10.95 -1.04 -16.76
N LEU A 20 -11.67 -1.55 -15.75
CA LEU A 20 -12.86 -2.38 -15.97
C LEU A 20 -13.94 -1.60 -16.75
N LYS A 21 -14.21 -0.35 -16.35
CA LYS A 21 -15.19 0.52 -17.02
C LYS A 21 -14.79 0.84 -18.47
N GLU A 22 -13.50 0.91 -18.75
CA GLU A 22 -12.93 1.09 -20.10
C GLU A 22 -12.95 -0.21 -20.93
N GLY A 23 -13.45 -1.32 -20.37
CA GLY A 23 -13.65 -2.58 -21.08
C GLY A 23 -12.53 -3.62 -20.88
N ASN A 24 -11.55 -3.34 -20.03
CA ASN A 24 -10.52 -4.31 -19.69
C ASN A 24 -11.08 -5.36 -18.72
N LEU A 25 -11.42 -6.53 -19.26
CA LEU A 25 -11.99 -7.64 -18.47
C LEU A 25 -10.96 -8.35 -17.57
N ASP A 26 -9.66 -8.07 -17.76
CA ASP A 26 -8.59 -8.58 -16.89
C ASP A 26 -8.37 -7.65 -15.66
N ALA A 27 -9.07 -6.53 -15.59
CA ALA A 27 -9.00 -5.63 -14.44
C ALA A 27 -9.61 -6.27 -13.19
N ALA A 28 -8.91 -6.18 -12.07
CA ALA A 28 -9.34 -6.82 -10.83
C ALA A 28 -10.68 -6.26 -10.31
N VAL A 29 -11.58 -7.14 -9.94
CA VAL A 29 -12.87 -6.86 -9.30
C VAL A 29 -12.84 -7.21 -7.81
N CYS A 30 -13.93 -6.89 -7.11
CA CYS A 30 -14.05 -7.08 -5.66
C CYS A 30 -13.65 -8.49 -5.20
N SER A 31 -14.08 -9.51 -5.95
CA SER A 31 -13.87 -10.92 -5.62
C SER A 31 -12.44 -11.41 -5.84
N ASP A 32 -11.62 -10.71 -6.62
CA ASP A 32 -10.23 -11.13 -6.84
C ASP A 32 -9.42 -10.93 -5.55
N CYS A 33 -9.62 -9.79 -4.89
CA CYS A 33 -8.99 -9.49 -3.61
C CYS A 33 -9.75 -10.11 -2.42
N HIS A 34 -11.08 -10.01 -2.35
CA HIS A 34 -11.84 -10.46 -1.17
C HIS A 34 -12.27 -11.93 -1.23
N GLY A 35 -12.24 -12.54 -2.41
CA GLY A 35 -12.88 -13.84 -2.66
C GLY A 35 -14.36 -13.68 -3.03
N ALA A 36 -14.89 -14.65 -3.78
CA ALA A 36 -16.31 -14.68 -4.15
C ALA A 36 -17.18 -15.21 -2.99
N HIS A 37 -17.38 -16.53 -2.91
CA HIS A 37 -18.19 -17.16 -1.84
C HIS A 37 -17.43 -17.44 -0.53
N LYS A 38 -16.18 -16.98 -0.43
CA LYS A 38 -15.31 -17.18 0.74
C LYS A 38 -14.78 -15.85 1.27
N ALA A 39 -15.54 -14.77 1.10
CA ALA A 39 -15.18 -13.47 1.65
C ALA A 39 -15.10 -13.54 3.17
N MET A 40 -13.93 -13.22 3.72
CA MET A 40 -13.65 -13.25 5.15
C MET A 40 -13.23 -11.87 5.63
N LYS A 41 -13.52 -11.56 6.90
CA LYS A 41 -13.01 -10.35 7.55
C LYS A 41 -11.48 -10.32 7.47
N ALA A 42 -10.89 -9.15 7.28
CA ALA A 42 -9.43 -8.97 7.21
C ALA A 42 -8.69 -9.51 8.45
N SER A 43 -9.34 -9.51 9.62
CA SER A 43 -8.77 -10.10 10.84
C SER A 43 -8.68 -11.63 10.84
N ASN A 44 -9.34 -12.32 9.91
CA ASN A 44 -9.24 -13.76 9.78
C ASN A 44 -7.91 -14.11 9.07
N PRO A 45 -7.05 -14.97 9.64
CA PRO A 45 -5.77 -15.36 9.02
C PRO A 45 -5.92 -16.00 7.64
N ASN A 46 -7.07 -16.62 7.34
CA ASN A 46 -7.36 -17.22 6.03
C ASN A 46 -7.97 -16.22 5.03
N SER A 47 -8.20 -14.96 5.43
CA SER A 47 -8.71 -13.94 4.51
C SER A 47 -7.61 -13.51 3.54
N ARG A 48 -7.94 -13.43 2.25
CA ARG A 48 -7.05 -12.88 1.23
C ARG A 48 -6.64 -11.42 1.51
N VAL A 49 -7.47 -10.69 2.24
CA VAL A 49 -7.20 -9.30 2.65
C VAL A 49 -6.70 -9.21 4.10
N ASN A 50 -6.24 -10.31 4.69
CA ASN A 50 -5.44 -10.25 5.91
C ASN A 50 -4.08 -9.61 5.61
N LYS A 51 -3.54 -8.82 6.55
CA LYS A 51 -2.26 -8.11 6.40
C LYS A 51 -1.15 -9.00 5.84
N PHE A 52 -0.96 -10.19 6.40
CA PHE A 52 0.11 -11.10 5.99
C PHE A 52 -0.16 -11.79 4.65
N ASN A 53 -1.39 -11.72 4.15
CA ASN A 53 -1.78 -12.26 2.84
C ASN A 53 -1.84 -11.20 1.73
N ILE A 54 -1.74 -9.90 2.05
CA ILE A 54 -1.87 -8.81 1.06
C ILE A 54 -0.86 -8.98 -0.08
N THR A 55 0.41 -9.25 0.25
CA THR A 55 1.48 -9.42 -0.73
C THR A 55 1.19 -10.56 -1.70
N ALA A 56 0.69 -11.70 -1.19
CA ALA A 56 0.28 -12.82 -2.02
C ALA A 56 -0.97 -12.50 -2.87
N THR A 57 -1.94 -11.78 -2.31
CA THR A 57 -3.15 -11.37 -3.01
C THR A 57 -2.85 -10.47 -4.20
N CYS A 58 -2.00 -9.45 -4.02
CA CYS A 58 -1.52 -8.60 -5.11
C CYS A 58 -0.67 -9.40 -6.11
N GLY A 59 0.15 -10.32 -5.61
CA GLY A 59 1.06 -11.17 -6.39
C GLY A 59 0.37 -12.15 -7.34
N ASN A 60 -0.94 -12.39 -7.22
CA ASN A 60 -1.67 -13.18 -8.22
C ASN A 60 -1.56 -12.58 -9.63
N CYS A 61 -1.51 -11.25 -9.73
CA CYS A 61 -1.36 -10.52 -10.99
C CYS A 61 -0.03 -9.74 -11.07
N HIS A 62 0.47 -9.22 -9.95
CA HIS A 62 1.66 -8.35 -9.88
C HIS A 62 2.93 -9.11 -9.46
N GLN A 63 3.17 -10.26 -10.06
CA GLN A 63 4.18 -11.24 -9.65
C GLN A 63 5.59 -10.65 -9.57
N GLU A 64 5.99 -9.85 -10.56
CA GLU A 64 7.35 -9.32 -10.64
C GLU A 64 7.65 -8.32 -9.52
N ILE A 65 6.75 -7.36 -9.27
CA ILE A 65 6.95 -6.40 -8.17
C ILE A 65 6.79 -7.08 -6.80
N THR A 66 5.94 -8.11 -6.67
CA THR A 66 5.85 -8.93 -5.46
C THR A 66 7.19 -9.63 -5.18
N ARG A 67 7.86 -10.17 -6.20
CA ARG A 67 9.19 -10.78 -6.04
C ARG A 67 10.20 -9.76 -5.52
N VAL A 68 10.25 -8.57 -6.13
CA VAL A 68 11.13 -7.48 -5.68
C VAL A 68 10.79 -7.03 -4.26
N PHE A 69 9.51 -6.94 -3.91
CA PHE A 69 9.09 -6.57 -2.55
C PHE A 69 9.54 -7.61 -1.52
N ASN A 70 9.38 -8.91 -1.80
CA ASN A 70 9.79 -10.00 -0.90
C ASN A 70 11.31 -10.02 -0.64
N GLU A 71 12.11 -9.65 -1.65
CA GLU A 71 13.57 -9.51 -1.53
C GLU A 71 14.00 -8.26 -0.75
N SER A 72 13.08 -7.32 -0.48
CA SER A 72 13.37 -6.08 0.26
C SER A 72 13.31 -6.28 1.78
N VAL A 73 13.88 -5.32 2.52
CA VAL A 73 13.80 -5.30 3.99
C VAL A 73 12.37 -5.27 4.53
N HIS A 74 11.43 -4.66 3.79
CA HIS A 74 10.01 -4.65 4.18
C HIS A 74 9.37 -6.02 3.96
N GLY A 75 9.67 -6.69 2.84
CA GLY A 75 9.18 -8.04 2.57
C GLY A 75 9.73 -9.05 3.58
N THR A 76 11.04 -9.04 3.81
CA THR A 76 11.68 -9.92 4.81
C THR A 76 11.10 -9.69 6.21
N ALA A 77 10.91 -8.44 6.65
CA ALA A 77 10.31 -8.13 7.93
C ALA A 77 8.83 -8.59 8.04
N LEU A 78 8.08 -8.51 6.94
CA LEU A 78 6.69 -8.98 6.92
C LEU A 78 6.60 -10.51 6.99
N ASP A 79 7.54 -11.22 6.35
CA ASP A 79 7.65 -12.69 6.41
C ASP A 79 8.04 -13.19 7.81
N GLU A 80 8.77 -12.38 8.58
CA GLU A 80 9.02 -12.60 10.02
C GLU A 80 7.82 -12.22 10.92
N GLU A 81 6.65 -11.99 10.32
CA GLU A 81 5.40 -11.60 10.97
C GLU A 81 5.50 -10.29 11.80
N LEU A 82 6.45 -9.40 11.46
CA LEU A 82 6.52 -8.09 12.10
C LEU A 82 5.35 -7.22 11.63
N ALA A 83 4.36 -7.05 12.50
CA ALA A 83 3.14 -6.31 12.22
C ALA A 83 3.37 -4.83 11.86
N GLU A 84 4.51 -4.26 12.25
CA GLU A 84 4.90 -2.90 11.85
C GLU A 84 5.45 -2.81 10.41
N SER A 85 5.80 -3.94 9.78
CA SER A 85 6.26 -3.92 8.40
C SER A 85 5.11 -3.51 7.46
N PRO A 86 5.37 -2.62 6.47
CA PRO A 86 4.33 -2.24 5.53
C PRO A 86 4.02 -3.39 4.55
N THR A 87 2.89 -3.26 3.89
CA THR A 87 2.37 -4.10 2.82
C THR A 87 2.10 -3.22 1.59
N CYS A 88 1.63 -3.82 0.49
CA CYS A 88 1.30 -3.08 -0.73
C CYS A 88 0.30 -1.92 -0.48
N THR A 89 -0.66 -2.11 0.43
CA THR A 89 -1.70 -1.12 0.72
C THR A 89 -1.24 0.00 1.64
N ASP A 90 -0.14 -0.19 2.38
CA ASP A 90 0.40 0.86 3.26
C ASP A 90 1.03 2.01 2.46
N CYS A 91 1.55 1.72 1.26
CA CYS A 91 2.08 2.72 0.35
C CYS A 91 1.03 3.21 -0.66
N HIS A 92 0.31 2.29 -1.31
CA HIS A 92 -0.59 2.61 -2.42
C HIS A 92 -2.02 2.94 -1.99
N GLY A 93 -2.38 2.65 -0.72
CA GLY A 93 -3.75 2.68 -0.24
C GLY A 93 -4.55 1.42 -0.60
N GLU A 94 -5.82 1.42 -0.21
CA GLU A 94 -6.79 0.36 -0.53
C GLU A 94 -8.04 0.95 -1.18
N HIS A 95 -8.61 0.24 -2.15
CA HIS A 95 -9.78 0.66 -2.95
C HIS A 95 -9.65 1.98 -3.72
N THR A 96 -8.65 2.82 -3.47
CA THR A 96 -8.43 4.11 -4.15
C THR A 96 -7.05 4.18 -4.80
N ILE A 97 -6.50 3.03 -5.20
CA ILE A 97 -5.17 2.94 -5.83
C ILE A 97 -5.25 3.61 -7.21
N ILE A 98 -4.36 4.57 -7.45
CA ILE A 98 -4.31 5.39 -8.67
C ILE A 98 -2.87 5.54 -9.16
N GLU A 99 -2.71 5.97 -10.41
CA GLU A 99 -1.41 6.03 -11.09
C GLU A 99 -0.43 6.99 -10.38
N PRO A 100 0.87 6.64 -10.26
CA PRO A 100 1.86 7.50 -9.59
C PRO A 100 2.01 8.90 -10.18
N GLU A 101 1.67 9.08 -11.46
CA GLU A 101 1.75 10.37 -12.15
C GLU A 101 0.68 11.35 -11.68
N ARG A 102 -0.42 10.85 -11.09
CA ARG A 102 -1.50 11.69 -10.59
C ARG A 102 -1.07 12.36 -9.29
N LYS A 103 -1.32 13.68 -9.18
CA LYS A 103 -0.93 14.47 -8.01
C LYS A 103 -1.63 14.03 -6.73
N GLU A 104 -2.79 13.39 -6.86
CA GLU A 104 -3.57 12.85 -5.76
C GLU A 104 -3.02 11.50 -5.26
N SER A 105 -2.12 10.87 -6.02
CA SER A 105 -1.56 9.58 -5.65
C SER A 105 -0.62 9.74 -4.44
N PRO A 106 -0.77 8.91 -3.38
CA PRO A 106 0.14 8.95 -2.24
C PRO A 106 1.58 8.63 -2.66
N VAL A 107 1.74 7.83 -3.72
CA VAL A 107 3.04 7.43 -4.28
C VAL A 107 3.52 8.34 -5.40
N SER A 108 2.90 9.51 -5.61
CA SER A 108 3.41 10.48 -6.57
C SER A 108 4.74 11.09 -6.12
N PRO A 109 5.59 11.58 -7.04
CA PRO A 109 6.91 12.13 -6.69
C PRO A 109 6.86 13.26 -5.64
N ARG A 110 5.75 14.00 -5.55
CA ARG A 110 5.56 15.07 -4.56
C ARG A 110 5.09 14.56 -3.20
N ASN A 111 4.36 13.46 -3.17
CA ASN A 111 3.68 12.98 -1.96
C ASN A 111 4.45 11.87 -1.24
N VAL A 112 5.11 10.98 -1.99
CA VAL A 112 5.62 9.69 -1.48
C VAL A 112 6.48 9.83 -0.23
N SER A 113 7.45 10.75 -0.24
CA SER A 113 8.37 10.86 0.88
C SER A 113 7.68 11.25 2.18
N GLN A 114 6.76 12.23 2.13
CA GLN A 114 6.12 12.75 3.34
C GLN A 114 4.88 11.95 3.75
N GLN A 115 4.08 11.49 2.79
CA GLN A 115 2.80 10.84 3.07
C GLN A 115 2.94 9.32 3.27
N VAL A 116 3.92 8.69 2.61
CA VAL A 116 4.09 7.23 2.66
C VAL A 116 5.26 6.85 3.58
N CYS A 117 6.45 7.40 3.33
CA CYS A 117 7.64 6.99 4.07
C CYS A 117 7.71 7.61 5.47
N GLY A 118 7.34 8.90 5.57
CA GLY A 118 7.43 9.72 6.79
C GLY A 118 6.77 9.11 8.02
N PRO A 119 5.50 8.67 7.98
CA PRO A 119 4.79 8.16 9.15
C PRO A 119 5.54 7.03 9.91
N CYS A 120 6.33 6.22 9.20
CA CYS A 120 7.14 5.16 9.79
C CYS A 120 8.58 5.59 10.03
N HIS A 121 9.26 6.18 9.04
CA HIS A 121 10.69 6.49 9.12
C HIS A 121 11.02 7.80 9.84
N SER A 122 10.02 8.62 10.20
CA SER A 122 10.16 9.75 11.13
C SER A 122 9.64 9.42 12.53
N SER A 123 9.18 8.19 12.77
CA SER A 123 8.61 7.78 14.04
C SER A 123 9.71 7.45 15.05
N VAL A 124 9.82 8.25 16.11
CA VAL A 124 10.73 7.98 17.23
C VAL A 124 10.42 6.61 17.86
N ARG A 125 9.14 6.26 18.02
CA ARG A 125 8.71 4.98 18.59
C ARG A 125 9.25 3.78 17.81
N LEU A 126 9.11 3.80 16.49
CA LEU A 126 9.59 2.70 15.63
C LEU A 126 11.12 2.70 15.57
N SER A 127 11.72 3.88 15.51
CA SER A 127 13.17 4.06 15.49
C SER A 127 13.83 3.47 16.72
N GLU A 128 13.30 3.74 17.92
CA GLU A 128 13.77 3.16 19.18
C GLU A 128 13.54 1.64 19.24
N LYS A 129 12.35 1.17 18.85
CA LYS A 129 12.00 -0.26 18.88
C LYS A 129 12.93 -1.11 18.00
N PHE A 130 13.29 -0.61 16.82
CA PHE A 130 14.02 -1.37 15.81
C PHE A 130 15.46 -0.89 15.59
N GLY A 131 15.93 0.11 16.33
CA GLY A 131 17.27 0.67 16.17
C GLY A 131 17.50 1.37 14.82
N ILE A 132 16.44 1.91 14.21
CA ILE A 132 16.50 2.57 12.90
C ILE A 132 16.77 4.07 13.11
N PRO A 133 17.76 4.69 12.44
CA PRO A 133 18.01 6.13 12.60
C PRO A 133 16.86 7.00 12.05
N SER A 134 16.13 7.68 12.94
CA SER A 134 15.08 8.65 12.57
C SER A 134 15.63 9.92 11.89
N GLU A 135 16.91 10.22 12.14
CA GLU A 135 17.56 11.45 11.66
C GLU A 135 17.69 11.50 10.14
N ASN A 136 17.71 10.34 9.48
CA ASN A 136 17.82 10.24 8.02
C ASN A 136 16.63 10.89 7.32
N PHE A 137 15.41 10.70 7.85
CA PHE A 137 14.22 11.34 7.30
C PHE A 137 14.25 12.85 7.51
N LYS A 138 14.69 13.30 8.69
CA LYS A 138 14.88 14.72 8.97
C LYS A 138 15.87 15.36 8.00
N ALA A 139 17.03 14.74 7.79
CA ALA A 139 18.03 15.21 6.84
C ALA A 139 17.48 15.28 5.40
N TYR A 140 16.66 14.30 5.00
CA TYR A 140 15.97 14.35 3.70
C TYR A 140 15.02 15.54 3.59
N VAL A 141 14.14 15.75 4.58
CA VAL A 141 13.15 16.83 4.58
C VAL A 141 13.80 18.22 4.55
N ASP A 142 14.94 18.37 5.24
CA ASP A 142 15.70 19.62 5.31
C ASP A 142 16.58 19.86 4.06
N SER A 143 16.72 18.86 3.18
CA SER A 143 17.50 18.98 1.93
C SER A 143 16.73 19.70 0.81
N TYR A 144 17.44 20.12 -0.24
CA TYR A 144 16.82 20.66 -1.45
C TYR A 144 15.79 19.70 -2.08
N HIS A 145 15.99 18.38 -1.97
CA HIS A 145 15.02 17.39 -2.45
C HIS A 145 13.70 17.46 -1.67
N GLY A 146 13.77 17.58 -0.35
CA GLY A 146 12.60 17.69 0.53
C GLY A 146 11.89 19.04 0.42
N LEU A 147 12.64 20.12 0.20
CA LEU A 147 12.09 21.47 0.01
C LEU A 147 11.44 21.67 -1.36
N ALA A 148 11.94 21.02 -2.41
CA ALA A 148 11.41 21.16 -3.77
C ALA A 148 10.04 20.47 -3.98
N VAL A 149 9.62 19.61 -3.05
CA VAL A 149 8.33 18.90 -3.10
C VAL A 149 7.25 19.52 -2.20
N LYS A 150 7.58 20.57 -1.44
CA LYS A 150 6.62 21.40 -0.70
C LYS A 150 5.91 22.39 -1.62
#